data_AF-A0A6J1NIB2-F1
#
_entry.id   AF-A0A6J1NIB2-F1
#
_cell.length_a   1.000
_cell.length_b   1.000
_cell.length_c   1.000
_cell.angle_alpha   90.00
_cell.angle_beta   90.00
_cell.angle_gamma   90.00
#
_symmetry.space_group_name_H-M   'P 1'
#
loop_
_entity.id
_entity.type
_entity.pdbx_description
1 polymer ?
#
loop_
_entity_poly.entity_id
_entity_poly.type
_entity_poly.pdbx_seq_one_letter_code
_entity_poly.pdbx_strand_id
1 'polypeptide(L)'
;MASPDDNLLEFYQKYNPPIRPHKNTCVGLAMETMKCLKVLENDFPGITKSMMVVSCDENIQDLLDYTTSFPGPQGFLIETEKDHVMMVCHVRVAGRPGVFLSDLGYHISRVVTVMADRCYPHTGWFTQSDEPHCRKQYNYQFNLHNSNYIEWHERETRGDKVKERLSLVYVAKAYLTAVAVTEKRNLVWDMKSLLGRNPKGHLTAGIYFISKKKDTQFTMFYDGLNGKQRKKFKFDTFLEVQKIPDEVVNDVEECNDQLRLRDGELLSLLKKLATIMSDEEFMDELLEINDKVVQLSAGEK
;
A
#
# COMPACT_ATOMS: atom_id res chain seq x y z
N MET A 1 -27.66 4.48 11.62
CA MET A 1 -27.72 5.22 12.89
C MET A 1 -26.87 6.46 12.70
N ALA A 2 -27.40 7.64 13.01
CA ALA A 2 -26.61 8.88 12.95
C ALA A 2 -25.48 8.81 13.99
N SER A 3 -24.30 9.35 13.65
CA SER A 3 -23.22 9.49 14.63
C SER A 3 -23.69 10.43 15.75
N PRO A 4 -23.30 10.21 17.02
CA PRO A 4 -23.57 11.17 18.10
C PRO A 4 -22.69 12.43 18.02
N ASP A 5 -21.93 12.61 16.95
CA ASP A 5 -20.99 13.71 16.75
C ASP A 5 -21.61 14.79 15.86
N ASP A 6 -21.35 16.06 16.17
CA ASP A 6 -22.00 17.19 15.50
C ASP A 6 -21.42 17.44 14.10
N ASN A 7 -20.18 16.98 13.84
CA ASN A 7 -19.49 17.17 12.56
C ASN A 7 -18.42 16.08 12.32
N LEU A 8 -17.91 16.04 11.09
CA LEU A 8 -16.88 15.07 10.67
C LEU A 8 -15.57 15.20 11.46
N LEU A 9 -15.17 16.40 11.87
CA LEU A 9 -13.94 16.60 12.65
C LEU A 9 -14.03 15.89 14.00
N GLU A 10 -15.12 16.07 14.73
CA GLU A 10 -15.35 15.42 16.02
C GLU A 10 -15.41 13.90 15.89
N PHE A 11 -16.15 13.40 14.89
CA PHE A 11 -16.19 11.98 14.59
C PHE A 11 -14.78 11.45 14.27
N TYR A 12 -14.06 12.11 13.37
CA TYR A 12 -12.75 11.66 12.90
C TYR A 12 -11.72 11.61 14.03
N GLN A 13 -11.74 12.58 14.95
CA GLN A 13 -10.86 12.58 16.12
C GLN A 13 -11.13 11.37 17.03
N LYS A 14 -12.40 11.04 17.29
CA LYS A 14 -12.81 9.93 18.17
C LYS A 14 -12.75 8.56 17.49
N TYR A 15 -12.86 8.51 16.16
CA TYR A 15 -12.86 7.29 15.39
C TYR A 15 -11.55 6.52 15.61
N ASN A 16 -11.66 5.23 15.93
CA ASN A 16 -10.51 4.34 16.06
C ASN A 16 -10.67 3.22 15.02
N PRO A 17 -9.81 3.17 13.98
CA PRO A 17 -9.99 2.22 12.91
C PRO A 17 -9.76 0.79 13.41
N PRO A 18 -10.64 -0.17 13.04
CA PRO A 18 -10.48 -1.55 13.48
C PRO A 18 -9.41 -2.25 12.65
N ILE A 19 -8.30 -2.64 13.28
CA ILE A 19 -7.34 -3.58 12.70
C ILE A 19 -7.96 -4.98 12.75
N ARG A 20 -8.33 -5.52 11.59
CA ARG A 20 -9.00 -6.82 11.49
C ARG A 20 -8.12 -7.84 10.78
N PRO A 21 -8.15 -9.12 11.19
CA PRO A 21 -7.61 -10.20 10.39
C PRO A 21 -8.18 -10.17 8.97
N HIS A 22 -7.35 -10.48 7.98
CA HIS A 22 -7.71 -10.50 6.55
C HIS A 22 -8.06 -9.14 5.93
N LYS A 23 -7.95 -8.03 6.66
CA LYS A 23 -7.87 -6.69 6.07
C LYS A 23 -6.41 -6.36 5.81
N ASN A 24 -6.02 -6.46 4.54
CA ASN A 24 -4.64 -6.39 4.09
C ASN A 24 -4.15 -4.93 3.92
N THR A 25 -4.33 -4.08 4.93
CA THR A 25 -3.73 -2.73 4.95
C THR A 25 -2.25 -2.81 5.30
N CYS A 26 -1.49 -1.76 5.00
CA CYS A 26 -0.06 -1.72 5.34
C CYS A 26 0.19 -1.86 6.84
N VAL A 27 -0.62 -1.20 7.67
CA VAL A 27 -0.56 -1.30 9.13
C VAL A 27 -0.93 -2.72 9.59
N GLY A 28 -2.06 -3.25 9.12
CA GLY A 28 -2.54 -4.58 9.51
C GLY A 28 -1.56 -5.69 9.14
N LEU A 29 -1.00 -5.66 7.91
CA LEU A 29 -0.04 -6.65 7.44
C LEU A 29 1.31 -6.55 8.15
N ALA A 30 1.80 -5.35 8.45
CA ALA A 30 3.01 -5.18 9.24
C ALA A 30 2.85 -5.80 10.65
N MET A 31 1.72 -5.54 11.32
CA MET A 31 1.41 -6.10 12.63
C MET A 31 1.24 -7.62 12.61
N GLU A 32 0.52 -8.17 11.62
CA GLU A 32 0.35 -9.62 11.49
C GLU A 32 1.68 -10.31 11.18
N THR A 33 2.52 -9.71 10.33
CA THR A 33 3.87 -10.23 10.04
C THR A 33 4.71 -10.29 11.30
N MET A 34 4.75 -9.21 12.09
CA MET A 34 5.45 -9.19 13.38
C MET A 34 4.93 -10.29 14.30
N LYS A 35 3.61 -10.45 14.40
CA LYS A 35 2.97 -11.49 15.23
C LYS A 35 3.34 -12.90 14.79
N CYS A 36 3.32 -13.17 13.48
CA CYS A 36 3.72 -14.46 12.92
C CYS A 36 5.20 -14.78 13.19
N LEU A 37 6.08 -13.78 13.09
CA LEU A 37 7.52 -13.95 13.33
C LEU A 37 7.90 -14.11 14.80
N LYS A 38 6.99 -13.80 15.76
CA LYS A 38 7.27 -14.00 17.20
C LYS A 38 7.61 -15.45 17.55
N VAL A 39 7.13 -16.42 16.78
CA VAL A 39 7.44 -17.85 17.01
C VAL A 39 8.93 -18.15 16.89
N LEU A 40 9.67 -17.29 16.17
CA LEU A 40 11.11 -17.41 15.96
C LEU A 40 11.94 -16.92 17.16
N GLU A 41 11.33 -16.41 18.22
CA GLU A 41 12.05 -15.92 19.41
C GLU A 41 12.88 -17.04 20.08
N ASN A 42 12.45 -18.30 19.98
CA ASN A 42 13.19 -19.44 20.52
C ASN A 42 14.48 -19.70 19.72
N ASP A 43 14.42 -19.59 18.39
CA ASP A 43 15.56 -19.84 17.51
C ASP A 43 16.46 -18.60 17.40
N PHE A 44 15.88 -17.41 17.52
CA PHE A 44 16.54 -16.11 17.43
C PHE A 44 16.14 -15.19 18.59
N PRO A 45 16.69 -15.41 19.81
CA PRO A 45 16.37 -14.59 20.97
C PRO A 45 16.62 -13.10 20.72
N GLY A 46 15.62 -12.28 21.02
CA GLY A 46 15.62 -10.83 20.78
C GLY A 46 14.97 -10.39 19.48
N ILE A 47 14.57 -11.30 18.57
CA ILE A 47 13.96 -10.93 17.29
C ILE A 47 12.73 -10.02 17.48
N THR A 48 11.89 -10.30 18.49
CA THR A 48 10.71 -9.47 18.78
C THR A 48 11.08 -8.04 19.17
N LYS A 49 12.20 -7.85 19.88
CA LYS A 49 12.68 -6.52 20.27
C LYS A 49 13.36 -5.78 19.12
N SER A 50 13.84 -6.52 18.12
CA SER A 50 14.46 -5.96 16.92
C SER A 50 13.44 -5.57 15.84
N MET A 51 12.19 -6.03 15.94
CA MET A 51 11.12 -5.72 15.00
C MET A 51 10.33 -4.47 15.42
N MET A 52 9.98 -3.63 14.44
CA MET A 52 9.07 -2.51 14.64
C MET A 52 8.37 -2.09 13.35
N VAL A 53 7.23 -1.41 13.50
CA VAL A 53 6.58 -0.68 12.41
C VAL A 53 7.24 0.68 12.29
N VAL A 54 7.57 1.10 11.07
CA VAL A 54 8.25 2.36 10.77
C VAL A 54 7.46 3.17 9.75
N SER A 55 7.60 4.50 9.81
CA SER A 55 6.96 5.40 8.84
C SER A 55 7.71 5.44 7.53
N CYS A 56 6.97 5.65 6.45
CA CYS A 56 7.48 5.87 5.12
C CYS A 56 6.93 7.17 4.58
N ASP A 57 7.82 8.03 4.09
CA ASP A 57 7.50 9.31 3.50
C ASP A 57 7.84 9.22 2.00
N GLU A 58 6.82 9.37 1.14
CA GLU A 58 6.95 9.17 -0.31
C GLU A 58 7.21 10.48 -1.07
N ASN A 59 7.79 10.38 -2.27
CA ASN A 59 8.01 11.50 -3.19
C ASN A 59 8.86 12.65 -2.62
N ILE A 60 9.92 12.31 -1.90
CA ILE A 60 10.86 13.26 -1.31
C ILE A 60 11.56 14.06 -2.42
N GLN A 61 11.39 15.38 -2.39
CA GLN A 61 11.98 16.30 -3.37
C GLN A 61 13.39 16.74 -2.96
N ASP A 62 13.57 17.15 -1.70
CA ASP A 62 14.88 17.54 -1.15
C ASP A 62 15.33 16.54 -0.08
N LEU A 63 16.19 15.60 -0.49
CA LEU A 63 16.74 14.57 0.39
C LEU A 63 17.60 15.16 1.51
N LEU A 64 18.43 16.15 1.18
CA LEU A 64 19.42 16.66 2.14
C LEU A 64 18.72 17.44 3.23
N ASP A 65 17.82 18.36 2.83
CA ASP A 65 17.04 19.15 3.77
C ASP A 65 16.19 18.25 4.69
N TYR A 66 15.48 17.28 4.11
CA TYR A 66 14.63 16.35 4.88
C TYR A 66 15.42 15.53 5.91
N THR A 67 16.59 15.03 5.53
CA THR A 67 17.37 14.12 6.39
C THR A 67 18.26 14.82 7.40
N THR A 68 18.57 16.11 7.20
CA THR A 68 19.46 16.89 8.09
C THR A 68 18.73 17.93 8.93
N SER A 69 17.46 18.21 8.64
CA SER A 69 16.61 19.10 9.43
C SER A 69 16.51 18.70 10.91
N PHE A 70 16.56 19.70 11.79
CA PHE A 70 16.36 19.59 13.23
C PHE A 70 15.11 20.37 13.65
N PRO A 71 14.20 19.83 14.48
CA PRO A 71 14.32 18.66 15.37
C PRO A 71 14.06 17.29 14.72
N GLY A 72 14.02 17.21 13.39
CA GLY A 72 13.76 16.01 12.59
C GLY A 72 12.71 16.31 11.52
N PRO A 73 12.08 15.28 10.92
CA PRO A 73 11.06 15.46 9.89
C PRO A 73 9.78 16.12 10.43
N GLN A 74 9.76 16.47 11.72
CA GLN A 74 8.70 17.22 12.37
C GLN A 74 8.48 18.61 11.74
N GLY A 75 9.52 19.20 11.13
CA GLY A 75 9.38 20.44 10.36
C GLY A 75 8.62 20.28 9.03
N PHE A 76 8.59 19.06 8.47
CA PHE A 76 7.90 18.72 7.21
C PHE A 76 6.51 18.10 7.43
N LEU A 77 6.05 18.04 8.70
CA LEU A 77 4.74 17.48 9.06
C LEU A 77 3.55 18.22 8.42
N ILE A 78 3.79 19.40 7.84
CA ILE A 78 2.76 20.22 7.21
C ILE A 78 2.54 19.82 5.75
N GLU A 79 3.51 19.16 5.09
CA GLU A 79 3.43 18.88 3.64
C GLU A 79 3.69 17.42 3.26
N THR A 80 4.20 16.59 4.17
CA THR A 80 4.45 15.16 3.90
C THR A 80 3.36 14.30 4.50
N GLU A 81 2.45 13.82 3.64
CA GLU A 81 1.46 12.84 4.03
C GLU A 81 2.18 11.54 4.43
N LYS A 82 2.02 11.10 5.69
CA LYS A 82 2.57 9.84 6.20
C LYS A 82 1.71 8.66 5.76
N ASP A 83 1.80 8.37 4.48
CA ASP A 83 0.85 7.52 3.76
C ASP A 83 1.08 6.04 3.92
N HIS A 84 2.28 5.68 4.35
CA HIS A 84 2.70 4.30 4.31
C HIS A 84 3.53 3.91 5.52
N VAL A 85 3.44 2.63 5.87
CA VAL A 85 4.24 2.02 6.92
C VAL A 85 4.74 0.67 6.45
N MET A 86 5.88 0.26 6.97
CA MET A 86 6.41 -1.08 6.76
C MET A 86 6.98 -1.67 8.05
N MET A 87 7.20 -2.99 8.04
CA MET A 87 7.89 -3.66 9.14
C MET A 87 9.39 -3.65 8.87
N VAL A 88 10.18 -3.28 9.87
CA VAL A 88 11.64 -3.44 9.86
C VAL A 88 12.06 -4.38 10.98
N CYS A 89 13.08 -5.20 10.71
CA CYS A 89 13.80 -5.96 11.72
C CYS A 89 15.28 -5.56 11.70
N HIS A 90 15.78 -5.00 12.79
CA HIS A 90 17.21 -4.71 12.95
C HIS A 90 18.00 -6.01 13.11
N VAL A 91 19.11 -6.13 12.38
CA VAL A 91 19.92 -7.34 12.36
C VAL A 91 21.41 -7.04 12.39
N ARG A 92 22.19 -8.04 12.77
CA ARG A 92 23.64 -8.06 12.58
C ARG A 92 24.03 -9.32 11.84
N VAL A 93 24.62 -9.17 10.66
CA VAL A 93 25.11 -10.29 9.86
C VAL A 93 26.62 -10.33 9.95
N ALA A 94 27.16 -11.36 10.64
CA ALA A 94 28.58 -11.44 10.97
C ALA A 94 29.09 -10.15 11.67
N GLY A 95 28.32 -9.65 12.64
CA GLY A 95 28.62 -8.42 13.39
C GLY A 95 28.26 -7.10 12.69
N ARG A 96 28.07 -7.12 11.36
CA ARG A 96 27.81 -5.93 10.54
C ARG A 96 26.34 -5.51 10.65
N PRO A 97 26.04 -4.24 10.93
CA PRO A 97 24.67 -3.78 11.10
C PRO A 97 23.91 -3.76 9.77
N GLY A 98 22.62 -4.08 9.84
CA GLY A 98 21.70 -3.99 8.73
C GLY A 98 20.26 -4.08 9.20
N VAL A 99 19.34 -4.06 8.23
CA VAL A 99 17.93 -4.30 8.49
C VAL A 99 17.32 -5.23 7.45
N PHE A 100 16.27 -5.93 7.85
CA PHE A 100 15.31 -6.55 6.95
C PHE A 100 14.06 -5.66 6.88
N LEU A 101 13.63 -5.35 5.67
CA LEU A 101 12.41 -4.58 5.39
C LEU A 101 11.36 -5.50 4.79
N SER A 102 10.13 -5.39 5.28
CA SER A 102 8.97 -6.11 4.76
C SER A 102 7.85 -5.12 4.45
N ASP A 103 7.60 -4.96 3.16
CA ASP A 103 6.56 -4.08 2.62
C ASP A 103 5.43 -4.88 1.95
N LEU A 104 4.99 -5.93 2.65
CA LEU A 104 3.89 -6.80 2.20
C LEU A 104 2.55 -6.05 2.09
N GLY A 105 2.44 -4.94 2.80
CA GLY A 105 1.32 -4.00 2.78
C GLY A 105 1.09 -3.29 1.46
N TYR A 106 2.10 -3.27 0.58
CA TYR A 106 2.12 -2.40 -0.59
C TYR A 106 2.66 -3.13 -1.81
N HIS A 107 3.80 -2.71 -2.37
CA HIS A 107 4.28 -3.17 -3.68
C HIS A 107 5.34 -4.26 -3.64
N ILE A 108 6.04 -4.47 -2.51
CA ILE A 108 7.20 -5.37 -2.49
C ILE A 108 6.84 -6.73 -1.91
N SER A 109 6.91 -7.74 -2.77
CA SER A 109 6.53 -9.12 -2.43
C SER A 109 7.63 -9.92 -1.74
N ARG A 110 8.73 -9.28 -1.36
CA ARG A 110 9.89 -9.95 -0.77
C ARG A 110 10.44 -9.18 0.41
N VAL A 111 11.21 -9.86 1.25
CA VAL A 111 12.04 -9.19 2.25
C VAL A 111 13.24 -8.56 1.56
N VAL A 112 13.48 -7.28 1.83
CA VAL A 112 14.64 -6.54 1.34
C VAL A 112 15.68 -6.46 2.44
N THR A 113 16.92 -6.82 2.15
CA THR A 113 18.05 -6.74 3.08
C THR A 113 18.89 -5.52 2.78
N VAL A 114 19.02 -4.62 3.77
CA VAL A 114 19.81 -3.40 3.66
C VAL A 114 20.96 -3.47 4.66
N MET A 115 22.15 -3.82 4.19
CA MET A 115 23.37 -3.75 4.99
C MET A 115 23.96 -2.33 4.98
N ALA A 116 24.48 -1.87 6.13
CA ALA A 116 25.08 -0.54 6.25
C ALA A 116 26.34 -0.36 5.38
N ASP A 117 27.09 -1.44 5.17
CA ASP A 117 28.30 -1.48 4.33
C ASP A 117 28.02 -1.78 2.85
N ARG A 118 26.74 -1.98 2.49
CA ARG A 118 26.27 -2.36 1.15
C ARG A 118 26.89 -3.64 0.57
N CYS A 119 27.56 -4.44 1.41
CA CYS A 119 28.12 -5.72 1.01
C CYS A 119 27.07 -6.82 1.17
N TYR A 120 27.27 -7.96 0.49
CA TYR A 120 26.42 -9.15 0.65
C TYR A 120 26.17 -9.45 2.14
N PRO A 121 24.92 -9.69 2.58
CA PRO A 121 23.71 -9.98 1.80
C PRO A 121 22.83 -8.76 1.43
N HIS A 122 23.41 -7.56 1.27
CA HIS A 122 22.69 -6.40 0.75
C HIS A 122 21.97 -6.73 -0.58
N THR A 123 20.69 -6.37 -0.71
CA THR A 123 19.86 -6.75 -1.86
C THR A 123 20.21 -5.97 -3.13
N GLY A 124 20.49 -4.68 -3.01
CA GLY A 124 20.71 -3.79 -4.16
C GLY A 124 19.47 -3.63 -5.03
N TRP A 125 19.68 -3.25 -6.29
CA TRP A 125 18.60 -3.12 -7.27
C TRP A 125 17.96 -4.47 -7.59
N PHE A 126 16.62 -4.53 -7.50
CA PHE A 126 15.85 -5.68 -7.96
C PHE A 126 14.66 -5.26 -8.81
N THR A 127 14.26 -6.13 -9.75
CA THR A 127 13.06 -5.93 -10.56
C THR A 127 11.85 -6.52 -9.82
N GLN A 128 10.83 -5.71 -9.56
CA GLN A 128 9.56 -6.15 -8.95
C GLN A 128 8.58 -6.61 -10.02
N SER A 129 8.54 -5.92 -11.17
CA SER A 129 7.72 -6.31 -12.31
C SER A 129 8.42 -5.95 -13.62
N ASP A 130 8.28 -6.82 -14.61
CA ASP A 130 8.79 -6.62 -15.96
C ASP A 130 7.66 -6.98 -16.95
N GLU A 131 6.75 -6.02 -17.16
CA GLU A 131 5.64 -6.16 -18.10
C GLU A 131 6.06 -5.52 -19.45
N PRO A 132 5.54 -5.98 -20.62
CA PRO A 132 5.98 -5.49 -21.94
C PRO A 132 5.93 -3.96 -22.12
N HIS A 133 5.07 -3.28 -21.36
CA HIS A 133 4.84 -1.85 -21.42
C HIS A 133 5.42 -1.09 -20.22
N CYS A 134 5.94 -1.79 -19.20
CA CYS A 134 6.40 -1.18 -17.96
C CYS A 134 7.31 -2.12 -17.15
N ARG A 135 8.54 -1.68 -16.90
CA ARG A 135 9.45 -2.31 -15.95
C ARG A 135 9.54 -1.47 -14.68
N LYS A 136 9.40 -2.10 -13.52
CA LYS A 136 9.54 -1.47 -12.20
C LYS A 136 10.67 -2.10 -11.40
N GLN A 137 11.58 -1.26 -10.92
CA GLN A 137 12.74 -1.66 -10.14
C GLN A 137 12.82 -0.84 -8.86
N TYR A 138 13.47 -1.44 -7.87
CA TYR A 138 13.57 -0.88 -6.53
C TYR A 138 14.97 -1.08 -5.96
N ASN A 139 15.42 -0.14 -5.15
CA ASN A 139 16.67 -0.23 -4.39
C ASN A 139 16.50 0.44 -3.03
N TYR A 140 17.07 -0.19 -2.00
CA TYR A 140 17.01 0.31 -0.63
C TYR A 140 18.42 0.41 -0.06
N GLN A 141 18.78 1.59 0.45
CA GLN A 141 20.11 1.84 1.02
C GLN A 141 20.02 2.79 2.20
N PHE A 142 20.91 2.64 3.18
CA PHE A 142 21.05 3.66 4.22
C PHE A 142 21.42 5.00 3.60
N ASN A 143 20.80 6.06 4.10
CA ASN A 143 21.18 7.42 3.76
C ASN A 143 22.60 7.71 4.25
N LEU A 144 23.37 8.40 3.42
CA LEU A 144 24.79 8.66 3.67
C LEU A 144 25.03 9.69 4.78
N HIS A 145 24.10 10.62 4.98
CA HIS A 145 24.23 11.70 5.95
C HIS A 145 23.54 11.38 7.28
N ASN A 146 22.52 10.53 7.26
CA ASN A 146 21.73 10.17 8.43
C ASN A 146 21.29 8.69 8.38
N SER A 147 22.04 7.83 9.08
CA SER A 147 21.76 6.39 9.15
C SER A 147 20.42 6.02 9.81
N ASN A 148 19.69 6.98 10.37
CA ASN A 148 18.33 6.76 10.85
C ASN A 148 17.34 6.59 9.69
N TYR A 149 17.73 6.91 8.46
CA TYR A 149 16.91 6.77 7.28
C TYR A 149 17.44 5.70 6.32
N ILE A 150 16.51 5.01 5.70
CA ILE A 150 16.75 4.23 4.49
C ILE A 150 16.09 4.95 3.33
N GLU A 151 16.88 5.20 2.30
CA GLU A 151 16.42 5.65 1.00
C GLU A 151 15.80 4.49 0.26
N TRP A 152 14.58 4.68 -0.20
CA TRP A 152 13.84 3.79 -1.07
C TRP A 152 13.74 4.45 -2.44
N HIS A 153 14.50 3.91 -3.39
CA HIS A 153 14.53 4.38 -4.77
C HIS A 153 13.62 3.51 -5.63
N GLU A 154 12.73 4.14 -6.39
CA GLU A 154 11.94 3.49 -7.42
C GLU A 154 12.42 3.92 -8.81
N ARG A 155 12.43 2.98 -9.75
CA ARG A 155 12.62 3.24 -11.17
C ARG A 155 11.51 2.59 -11.97
N GLU A 156 10.74 3.40 -12.69
CA GLU A 156 9.73 2.95 -13.63
C GLU A 156 10.17 3.28 -15.07
N THR A 157 10.39 2.24 -15.88
CA THR A 157 10.80 2.37 -17.28
C THR A 157 9.64 1.99 -18.19
N ARG A 158 9.29 2.87 -19.14
CA ARG A 158 8.26 2.65 -20.18
C ARG A 158 8.83 3.06 -21.54
N GLY A 159 9.22 2.07 -22.35
CA GLY A 159 10.01 2.33 -23.55
C GLY A 159 11.30 3.09 -23.18
N ASP A 160 11.52 4.23 -23.82
CA ASP A 160 12.71 5.07 -23.58
C ASP A 160 12.58 6.01 -22.38
N LYS A 161 11.41 6.09 -21.75
CA LYS A 161 11.17 6.99 -20.61
C LYS A 161 11.47 6.27 -19.30
N VAL A 162 12.34 6.87 -18.50
CA VAL A 162 12.64 6.43 -17.13
C VAL A 162 12.13 7.50 -16.16
N LYS A 163 11.25 7.11 -15.24
CA LYS A 163 10.80 7.93 -14.13
C LYS A 163 11.41 7.37 -12.85
N GLU A 164 12.08 8.21 -12.08
CA GLU A 164 12.61 7.85 -10.77
C GLU A 164 11.82 8.56 -9.67
N ARG A 165 11.66 7.87 -8.53
CA ARG A 165 11.07 8.43 -7.31
C ARG A 165 11.91 8.04 -6.12
N LEU A 166 11.96 8.94 -5.15
CA LEU A 166 12.65 8.76 -3.89
C LEU A 166 11.64 8.81 -2.75
N SER A 167 11.75 7.85 -1.86
CA SER A 167 11.01 7.79 -0.60
C SER A 167 11.99 7.53 0.54
N LEU A 168 11.59 7.86 1.77
CA LEU A 168 12.40 7.65 2.97
C LEU A 168 11.68 6.78 3.98
N VAL A 169 12.43 5.89 4.62
CA VAL A 169 11.95 5.05 5.72
C VAL A 169 12.72 5.42 6.98
N TYR A 170 12.03 5.86 8.03
CA TYR A 170 12.67 6.22 9.30
C TYR A 170 12.80 4.99 10.21
N VAL A 171 14.02 4.46 10.33
CA VAL A 171 14.31 3.18 10.98
C VAL A 171 14.95 3.29 12.36
N ALA A 172 15.09 4.48 12.92
CA ALA A 172 15.69 4.64 14.24
C ALA A 172 14.75 4.35 15.40
N LYS A 173 13.43 4.52 15.21
CA LYS A 173 12.41 4.29 16.24
C LYS A 173 11.09 3.82 15.63
N ALA A 174 10.28 3.15 16.44
CA ALA A 174 8.96 2.70 16.05
C ALA A 174 8.00 3.89 15.79
N TYR A 175 7.16 3.75 14.77
CA TYR A 175 6.09 4.69 14.45
C TYR A 175 4.82 4.35 15.23
N LEU A 176 4.66 4.99 16.38
CA LEU A 176 3.60 4.65 17.35
C LEU A 176 2.20 5.08 16.95
N THR A 177 2.07 5.98 15.97
CA THR A 177 0.79 6.53 15.52
C THR A 177 0.29 5.92 14.22
N ALA A 178 0.85 4.78 13.78
CA ALA A 178 0.46 4.10 12.54
C ALA A 178 -1.06 3.86 12.43
N VAL A 179 -1.71 3.46 13.52
CA VAL A 179 -3.17 3.26 13.55
C VAL A 179 -3.92 4.59 13.52
N ALA A 180 -3.49 5.56 14.32
CA ALA A 180 -4.19 6.84 14.49
C ALA A 180 -4.06 7.77 13.28
N VAL A 181 -3.03 7.59 12.46
CA VAL A 181 -2.74 8.40 11.27
C VAL A 181 -2.96 7.58 10.00
N THR A 182 -2.09 6.61 9.71
CA THR A 182 -2.10 5.88 8.44
C THR A 182 -3.33 5.00 8.26
N GLU A 183 -3.70 4.19 9.25
CA GLU A 183 -4.90 3.35 9.15
C GLU A 183 -6.18 4.20 9.17
N LYS A 184 -6.19 5.30 9.93
CA LYS A 184 -7.38 6.15 10.09
C LYS A 184 -7.81 6.78 8.76
N ARG A 185 -6.85 7.17 7.90
CA ARG A 185 -7.09 7.69 6.55
C ARG A 185 -7.85 6.70 5.65
N ASN A 186 -7.68 5.39 5.87
CA ASN A 186 -8.38 4.35 5.10
C ASN A 186 -9.91 4.33 5.32
N LEU A 187 -10.45 5.17 6.21
CA LEU A 187 -11.89 5.33 6.42
C LEU A 187 -12.66 5.58 5.11
N VAL A 188 -12.16 6.50 4.28
CA VAL A 188 -12.83 6.93 3.03
C VAL A 188 -11.90 6.95 1.82
N TRP A 189 -10.64 6.51 1.96
CA TRP A 189 -9.62 6.54 0.91
C TRP A 189 -10.14 6.20 -0.50
N ASP A 190 -9.99 7.10 -1.44
CA ASP A 190 -10.64 7.07 -2.75
C ASP A 190 -10.12 5.95 -3.67
N MET A 191 -8.86 5.53 -3.51
CA MET A 191 -8.27 4.41 -4.23
C MET A 191 -8.63 3.07 -3.58
N LYS A 192 -9.40 2.25 -4.30
CA LYS A 192 -9.86 0.94 -3.84
C LYS A 192 -9.15 -0.17 -4.60
N SER A 193 -8.85 -1.27 -3.90
CA SER A 193 -8.31 -2.46 -4.54
C SER A 193 -8.76 -3.75 -3.84
N LEU A 194 -8.88 -4.81 -4.63
CA LEU A 194 -9.04 -6.19 -4.19
C LEU A 194 -7.97 -7.01 -4.92
N LEU A 195 -7.06 -7.62 -4.17
CA LEU A 195 -5.83 -8.18 -4.70
C LEU A 195 -5.64 -9.62 -4.26
N GLY A 196 -5.35 -10.48 -5.23
CA GLY A 196 -4.89 -11.86 -5.06
C GLY A 196 -3.37 -11.93 -5.17
N ARG A 197 -2.75 -12.70 -4.29
CA ARG A 197 -1.29 -12.92 -4.27
C ARG A 197 -0.98 -14.40 -4.23
N ASN A 198 0.11 -14.79 -4.88
CA ASN A 198 0.67 -16.13 -4.73
C ASN A 198 1.46 -16.26 -3.41
N PRO A 199 1.92 -17.47 -3.03
CA PRO A 199 2.70 -17.68 -1.80
C PRO A 199 4.02 -16.92 -1.72
N LYS A 200 4.54 -16.42 -2.86
CA LYS A 200 5.72 -15.54 -2.91
C LYS A 200 5.36 -14.06 -2.78
N GLY A 201 4.10 -13.74 -2.49
CA GLY A 201 3.58 -12.37 -2.35
C GLY A 201 3.35 -11.61 -3.66
N HIS A 202 3.60 -12.23 -4.83
CA HIS A 202 3.42 -11.57 -6.12
C HIS A 202 1.93 -11.45 -6.45
N LEU A 203 1.51 -10.32 -7.00
CA LEU A 203 0.15 -10.11 -7.48
C LEU A 203 -0.16 -11.04 -8.65
N THR A 204 -1.22 -11.83 -8.53
CA THR A 204 -1.70 -12.76 -9.58
C THR A 204 -2.96 -12.25 -10.25
N ALA A 205 -3.93 -11.79 -9.44
CA ALA A 205 -5.20 -11.26 -9.94
C ALA A 205 -5.71 -10.12 -9.07
N GLY A 206 -6.67 -9.36 -9.57
CA GLY A 206 -7.34 -8.34 -8.80
C GLY A 206 -8.00 -7.25 -9.62
N ILE A 207 -8.70 -6.38 -8.89
CA ILE A 207 -9.30 -5.16 -9.40
C ILE A 207 -8.80 -3.96 -8.61
N TYR A 208 -8.64 -2.82 -9.27
CA TYR A 208 -8.40 -1.55 -8.61
C TYR A 208 -9.00 -0.37 -9.39
N PHE A 209 -9.36 0.69 -8.67
CA PHE A 209 -9.90 1.92 -9.24
C PHE A 209 -9.76 3.09 -8.27
N ILE A 210 -9.77 4.30 -8.81
CA ILE A 210 -9.91 5.54 -8.04
C ILE A 210 -11.37 5.98 -8.12
N SER A 211 -11.97 6.25 -6.98
CA SER A 211 -13.32 6.81 -6.86
C SER A 211 -13.32 8.23 -7.44
N LYS A 212 -14.17 8.51 -8.43
CA LYS A 212 -14.25 9.83 -9.08
C LYS A 212 -15.63 10.04 -9.67
N LYS A 213 -16.05 11.31 -9.82
CA LYS A 213 -17.39 11.66 -10.32
C LYS A 213 -17.67 11.26 -11.78
N LYS A 214 -16.63 11.21 -12.63
CA LYS A 214 -16.78 11.00 -14.07
C LYS A 214 -15.84 9.92 -14.59
N ASP A 215 -16.28 9.23 -15.65
CA ASP A 215 -15.51 8.20 -16.34
C ASP A 215 -15.09 7.07 -15.36
N THR A 216 -16.07 6.60 -14.58
CA THR A 216 -15.86 5.58 -13.56
C THR A 216 -15.51 4.26 -14.23
N GLN A 217 -14.25 3.85 -14.06
CA GLN A 217 -13.71 2.62 -14.62
C GLN A 217 -12.81 1.96 -13.60
N PHE A 218 -12.70 0.64 -13.70
CA PHE A 218 -11.73 -0.14 -12.93
C PHE A 218 -10.79 -0.88 -13.86
N THR A 219 -9.60 -1.18 -13.35
CA THR A 219 -8.65 -2.07 -14.01
C THR A 219 -8.75 -3.44 -13.35
N MET A 220 -8.96 -4.46 -14.16
CA MET A 220 -8.87 -5.86 -13.77
C MET A 220 -7.60 -6.47 -14.35
N PHE A 221 -6.94 -7.32 -13.58
CA PHE A 221 -5.81 -8.10 -14.06
C PHE A 221 -5.88 -9.51 -13.48
N TYR A 222 -5.35 -10.48 -14.21
CA TYR A 222 -5.31 -11.90 -13.85
C TYR A 222 -4.31 -12.62 -14.76
N ASP A 223 -3.85 -13.81 -14.38
CA ASP A 223 -2.98 -14.63 -15.23
C ASP A 223 -3.84 -15.49 -16.16
N GLY A 224 -3.94 -15.12 -17.44
CA GLY A 224 -4.71 -15.88 -18.44
C GLY A 224 -3.87 -16.88 -19.22
N LEU A 225 -4.50 -17.63 -20.13
CA LEU A 225 -3.83 -18.62 -20.99
C LEU A 225 -2.64 -18.06 -21.79
N ASN A 226 -2.74 -16.79 -22.23
CA ASN A 226 -1.71 -16.10 -23.00
C ASN A 226 -0.81 -15.20 -22.12
N GLY A 227 -0.71 -15.53 -20.83
CA GLY A 227 -0.01 -14.74 -19.83
C GLY A 227 -0.90 -13.68 -19.19
N LYS A 228 -0.26 -12.76 -18.46
CA LYS A 228 -0.93 -11.77 -17.63
C LYS A 228 -1.83 -10.85 -18.46
N GLN A 229 -3.12 -10.86 -18.16
CA GLN A 229 -4.13 -10.00 -18.74
C GLN A 229 -4.30 -8.74 -17.91
N ARG A 230 -4.55 -7.61 -18.56
CA ARG A 230 -4.90 -6.34 -17.91
C ARG A 230 -5.95 -5.62 -18.75
N LYS A 231 -7.18 -5.61 -18.27
CA LYS A 231 -8.34 -5.05 -18.97
C LYS A 231 -8.94 -3.90 -18.15
N LYS A 232 -9.50 -2.90 -18.84
CA LYS A 232 -10.22 -1.79 -18.22
C LYS A 232 -11.70 -1.91 -18.56
N PHE A 233 -12.55 -1.77 -17.56
CA PHE A 233 -14.00 -1.84 -17.74
C PHE A 233 -14.68 -0.65 -17.09
N LYS A 234 -15.78 -0.21 -17.70
CA LYS A 234 -16.68 0.79 -17.12
C LYS A 234 -17.58 0.12 -16.09
N PHE A 235 -17.89 0.81 -15.00
CA PHE A 235 -18.81 0.29 -14.01
C PHE A 235 -20.22 0.07 -14.58
N ASP A 236 -20.68 0.96 -15.46
CA ASP A 236 -22.01 0.88 -16.09
C ASP A 236 -22.27 -0.45 -16.82
N THR A 237 -21.22 -1.11 -17.31
CA THR A 237 -21.30 -2.43 -17.93
C THR A 237 -21.92 -3.47 -16.98
N PHE A 238 -21.74 -3.31 -15.67
CA PHE A 238 -22.17 -4.27 -14.65
C PHE A 238 -23.50 -3.94 -13.98
N LEU A 239 -24.18 -2.85 -14.37
CA LEU A 239 -25.51 -2.50 -13.83
C LEU A 239 -26.56 -3.54 -14.25
N GLU A 240 -26.50 -3.98 -15.50
CA GLU A 240 -27.44 -4.94 -16.09
C GLU A 240 -26.73 -6.25 -16.43
N VAL A 241 -26.66 -7.17 -15.46
CA VAL A 241 -25.91 -8.44 -15.58
C VAL A 241 -26.27 -9.25 -16.84
N GLN A 242 -27.53 -9.22 -17.29
CA GLN A 242 -27.97 -9.95 -18.48
C GLN A 242 -27.46 -9.36 -19.81
N LYS A 243 -26.93 -8.13 -19.79
CA LYS A 243 -26.37 -7.44 -20.96
C LYS A 243 -24.84 -7.51 -21.01
N ILE A 244 -24.20 -8.12 -20.02
CA ILE A 244 -22.75 -8.27 -20.00
C ILE A 244 -22.35 -9.25 -21.10
N PRO A 245 -21.42 -8.89 -22.02
CA PRO A 245 -20.95 -9.81 -23.05
C PRO A 245 -20.31 -11.06 -22.43
N ASP A 246 -20.52 -12.23 -23.03
CA ASP A 246 -20.00 -13.52 -22.52
C ASP A 246 -18.48 -13.51 -22.31
N GLU A 247 -17.73 -12.82 -23.18
CA GLU A 247 -16.27 -12.66 -23.02
C GLU A 247 -15.91 -11.97 -21.69
N VAL A 248 -16.65 -10.93 -21.32
CA VAL A 248 -16.42 -10.20 -20.07
C VAL A 248 -16.80 -11.05 -18.86
N VAL A 249 -17.86 -11.85 -18.97
CA VAL A 249 -18.24 -12.82 -17.93
C VAL A 249 -17.11 -13.83 -17.72
N ASN A 250 -16.57 -14.40 -18.80
CA ASN A 250 -15.46 -15.34 -18.72
C ASN A 250 -14.21 -14.72 -18.08
N ASP A 251 -13.86 -13.48 -18.45
CA ASP A 251 -12.74 -12.76 -17.83
C ASP A 251 -12.94 -12.57 -16.31
N VAL A 252 -14.18 -12.24 -15.91
CA VAL A 252 -14.52 -12.04 -14.50
C VAL A 252 -14.45 -13.35 -13.72
N GLU A 253 -14.94 -14.46 -14.27
CA GLU A 253 -14.84 -15.77 -13.62
C GLU A 253 -13.37 -16.24 -13.49
N GLU A 254 -12.54 -16.03 -14.51
CA GLU A 254 -11.11 -16.38 -14.42
C GLU A 254 -10.38 -15.55 -13.34
N CYS A 255 -10.75 -14.28 -13.20
CA CYS A 255 -10.27 -13.42 -12.11
C CYS A 255 -10.82 -13.85 -10.74
N ASN A 256 -12.10 -14.24 -10.66
CA ASN A 256 -12.78 -14.72 -9.46
C ASN A 256 -12.06 -15.93 -8.85
N ASP A 257 -11.72 -16.90 -9.69
CA ASP A 257 -11.03 -18.13 -9.28
C ASP A 257 -9.63 -17.83 -8.73
N GLN A 258 -8.88 -16.94 -9.38
CA GLN A 258 -7.54 -16.55 -8.94
C GLN A 258 -7.56 -15.70 -7.66
N LEU A 259 -8.65 -14.98 -7.41
CA LEU A 259 -8.93 -14.33 -6.13
C LEU A 259 -9.41 -15.30 -5.05
N ARG A 260 -9.68 -16.57 -5.40
CA ARG A 260 -10.21 -17.62 -4.51
C ARG A 260 -11.54 -17.23 -3.89
N LEU A 261 -12.36 -16.55 -4.66
CA LEU A 261 -13.73 -16.20 -4.29
C LEU A 261 -14.67 -17.36 -4.64
N ARG A 262 -15.89 -17.35 -4.09
CA ARG A 262 -16.91 -18.32 -4.49
C ARG A 262 -17.41 -18.01 -5.90
N ASP A 263 -17.97 -19.01 -6.57
CA ASP A 263 -18.53 -18.88 -7.92
C ASP A 263 -19.46 -17.65 -8.02
N GLY A 264 -19.22 -16.78 -9.00
CA GLY A 264 -19.98 -15.55 -9.24
C GLY A 264 -19.88 -14.46 -8.17
N GLU A 265 -19.05 -14.61 -7.13
CA GLU A 265 -18.92 -13.64 -6.05
C GLU A 265 -18.31 -12.32 -6.54
N LEU A 266 -17.27 -12.37 -7.39
CA LEU A 266 -16.70 -11.17 -8.00
C LEU A 266 -17.72 -10.44 -8.87
N LEU A 267 -18.49 -11.15 -9.69
CA LEU A 267 -19.53 -10.56 -10.52
C LEU A 267 -20.61 -9.86 -9.66
N SER A 268 -21.01 -10.49 -8.56
CA SER A 268 -21.92 -9.90 -7.57
C SER A 268 -21.35 -8.63 -6.94
N LEU A 269 -20.06 -8.64 -6.59
CA LEU A 269 -19.35 -7.47 -6.07
C LEU A 269 -19.27 -6.34 -7.08
N LEU A 270 -18.93 -6.64 -8.35
CA LEU A 270 -18.87 -5.66 -9.43
C LEU A 270 -20.22 -5.01 -9.71
N LYS A 271 -21.32 -5.78 -9.66
CA LYS A 271 -22.68 -5.22 -9.75
C LYS A 271 -22.96 -4.23 -8.61
N LYS A 272 -22.66 -4.61 -7.37
CA LYS A 272 -22.86 -3.73 -6.20
C LYS A 272 -22.03 -2.46 -6.31
N LEU A 273 -20.76 -2.59 -6.71
CA LEU A 273 -19.88 -1.46 -6.97
C LEU A 273 -20.46 -0.57 -8.07
N ALA A 274 -20.95 -1.14 -9.18
CA ALA A 274 -21.57 -0.35 -10.24
C ALA A 274 -22.76 0.46 -9.76
N THR A 275 -23.64 -0.13 -8.93
CA THR A 275 -24.77 0.59 -8.32
C THR A 275 -24.29 1.75 -7.43
N ILE A 276 -23.26 1.53 -6.60
CA ILE A 276 -22.68 2.59 -5.74
C ILE A 276 -22.05 3.69 -6.60
N MET A 277 -21.27 3.32 -7.62
CA MET A 277 -20.57 4.27 -8.48
C MET A 277 -21.53 5.08 -9.39
N SER A 278 -22.76 4.60 -9.60
CA SER A 278 -23.83 5.31 -10.32
C SER A 278 -24.67 6.24 -9.44
N ASP A 279 -24.51 6.17 -8.12
CA ASP A 279 -25.18 7.06 -7.17
C ASP A 279 -24.37 8.36 -7.05
N GLU A 280 -24.75 9.36 -7.84
CA GLU A 280 -24.04 10.64 -7.92
C GLU A 280 -24.02 11.39 -6.57
N GLU A 281 -25.11 11.33 -5.81
CA GLU A 281 -25.24 12.00 -4.50
C GLU A 281 -24.29 11.34 -3.48
N PHE A 282 -24.32 10.00 -3.39
CA PHE A 282 -23.41 9.28 -2.52
C PHE A 282 -21.93 9.50 -2.90
N MET A 283 -21.60 9.48 -4.20
CA MET A 283 -20.24 9.68 -4.66
C MET A 283 -19.74 11.10 -4.38
N ASP A 284 -20.61 12.10 -4.47
CA ASP A 284 -20.30 13.48 -4.11
C ASP A 284 -19.98 13.61 -2.62
N GLU A 285 -20.82 13.06 -1.75
CA GLU A 285 -20.58 13.03 -0.29
C GLU A 285 -19.30 12.26 0.06
N LEU A 286 -19.08 11.08 -0.54
CA LEU A 286 -17.90 10.25 -0.27
C LEU A 286 -16.60 11.00 -0.59
N LEU A 287 -16.56 11.69 -1.73
CA LEU A 287 -15.37 12.44 -2.16
C LEU A 287 -15.17 13.68 -1.30
N GLU A 288 -16.23 14.40 -0.92
CA GLU A 288 -16.12 15.54 0.00
C GLU A 288 -15.58 15.11 1.37
N ILE A 289 -16.07 13.97 1.91
CA ILE A 289 -15.56 13.42 3.17
C ILE A 289 -14.09 13.01 3.02
N ASN A 290 -13.70 12.39 1.90
CA ASN A 290 -12.31 12.03 1.62
C ASN A 290 -11.39 13.27 1.61
N ASP A 291 -11.77 14.32 0.88
CA ASP A 291 -11.01 15.57 0.82
C ASP A 291 -10.87 16.21 2.20
N LYS A 292 -11.94 16.20 3.00
CA LYS A 292 -11.88 16.72 4.37
C LYS A 292 -11.00 15.87 5.28
N VAL A 293 -11.07 14.54 5.19
CA VAL A 293 -10.19 13.63 5.95
C VAL A 293 -8.71 13.83 5.58
N VAL A 294 -8.41 14.08 4.31
CA VAL A 294 -7.05 14.43 3.85
C VAL A 294 -6.55 15.70 4.55
N GLN A 295 -7.33 16.79 4.52
CA GLN A 295 -6.99 18.05 5.22
C GLN A 295 -6.76 17.84 6.72
N LEU A 296 -7.68 17.12 7.38
CA LEU A 296 -7.59 16.83 8.81
C LEU A 296 -6.37 15.96 9.17
N SER A 297 -5.93 15.10 8.25
CA SER A 297 -4.77 14.22 8.45
C SER A 297 -3.45 14.93 8.19
N ALA A 298 -3.43 15.93 7.32
CA ALA A 298 -2.29 16.82 7.08
C ALA A 298 -2.03 17.81 8.24
N GLY A 299 -2.92 17.85 9.25
CA GLY A 299 -2.80 18.78 10.37
C GLY A 299 -3.20 20.22 10.01
N GLU A 300 -3.78 20.43 8.83
CA GLU A 300 -4.41 21.70 8.46
C GLU A 300 -5.68 21.87 9.32
N LYS A 301 -5.65 22.86 10.21
CA LYS A 301 -6.80 23.27 11.02
C LYS A 301 -7.63 24.31 10.28
#